data_AF-A0A4W3HS99-F1
#
_entry.id   AF-A0A4W3HS99-F1
#
_cell.length_a   1.000
_cell.length_b   1.000
_cell.length_c   1.000
_cell.angle_alpha   90.00
_cell.angle_beta   90.00
_cell.angle_gamma   90.00
#
_symmetry.space_group_name_H-M   'P 1'
#
loop_
_entity.id
_entity.type
_entity.pdbx_description
1 polymer ?
#
loop_
_entity_poly.entity_id
_entity_poly.type
_entity_poly.pdbx_seq_one_letter_code
_entity_poly.pdbx_strand_id
1 'polypeptide(L)'
;MFTGLVKKRHRWRRILQVLRFSSDMIVSSKLFHNYCFLLTGFFFGDPHVVSLDNVKYTFNGLGEFILLNVKDESNTVIFALQGRTIQAGENMTSEATNFVALAAQGPSGTKVQWNLVGDEINVLLDGMAVNVTENSTYINQVTLQTTSNNETVATFEGGTSVTVSGTKGALTFTTFLDNDLKNKTEGLLGVWNDDATDDFKAANGTYLNFDGKKLPSDNDIFFDFGLTWKTTENNTLFTYNSYPGETWYTYNNNSFVPKFYDELLNTTDKEKINKANETCKGNDDCIFDILSTDDFSFGAATLQSITSFGSQNSTMSK
;
A
#
# COMPACT_ATOMS: atom_id res chain seq x y z
N MET A 1 -93.63 -1.60 -27.12
CA MET A 1 -93.67 -2.02 -25.69
C MET A 1 -92.23 -2.12 -25.23
N PHE A 2 -91.74 -1.09 -24.50
CA PHE A 2 -91.37 -1.14 -23.07
C PHE A 2 -90.17 -2.09 -22.84
N THR A 3 -88.99 -1.72 -22.33
CA THR A 3 -88.50 -0.69 -21.38
C THR A 3 -86.96 -0.62 -21.54
N GLY A 4 -86.25 0.52 -21.50
CA GLY A 4 -85.82 1.30 -20.32
C GLY A 4 -84.52 0.71 -19.71
N LEU A 5 -83.41 1.39 -19.35
CA LEU A 5 -82.98 2.77 -19.05
C LEU A 5 -81.48 2.91 -19.49
N VAL A 6 -80.92 3.97 -20.12
CA VAL A 6 -80.68 5.39 -19.72
C VAL A 6 -79.66 5.48 -18.55
N LYS A 7 -78.51 6.19 -18.53
CA LYS A 7 -77.89 7.36 -19.22
C LYS A 7 -76.36 7.41 -18.85
N LYS A 8 -75.41 7.78 -19.76
CA LYS A 8 -74.69 9.09 -19.94
C LYS A 8 -73.95 9.63 -18.68
N ARG A 9 -72.77 10.31 -18.70
CA ARG A 9 -71.88 10.95 -19.69
C ARG A 9 -70.61 11.50 -18.96
N HIS A 10 -69.52 11.74 -19.71
CA HIS A 10 -68.43 12.77 -19.64
C HIS A 10 -68.29 13.69 -18.38
N ARG A 11 -67.14 14.21 -17.92
CA ARG A 11 -66.11 15.04 -18.59
C ARG A 11 -65.07 15.56 -17.54
N TRP A 12 -63.87 15.90 -18.02
CA TRP A 12 -62.68 16.60 -17.48
C TRP A 12 -62.83 17.78 -16.45
N ARG A 13 -61.93 17.86 -15.43
CA ARG A 13 -60.88 18.90 -15.17
C ARG A 13 -60.48 19.11 -13.67
N ARG A 14 -59.16 19.00 -13.38
CA ARG A 14 -58.23 19.87 -12.60
C ARG A 14 -58.33 20.12 -11.05
N ILE A 15 -57.20 19.79 -10.38
CA ILE A 15 -56.31 20.59 -9.48
C ILE A 15 -56.41 20.48 -7.91
N LEU A 16 -55.19 20.44 -7.31
CA LEU A 16 -54.71 20.61 -5.90
C LEU A 16 -54.81 19.39 -4.95
N GLN A 17 -53.85 19.01 -4.09
CA GLN A 17 -52.43 19.32 -3.79
C GLN A 17 -52.01 18.40 -2.61
N VAL A 18 -50.69 18.20 -2.38
CA VAL A 18 -50.00 17.86 -1.09
C VAL A 18 -49.55 16.39 -0.81
N LEU A 19 -48.23 16.20 -0.97
CA LEU A 19 -47.21 15.48 -0.15
C LEU A 19 -47.33 13.95 0.13
N ARG A 20 -46.37 13.14 -0.37
CA ARG A 20 -45.08 12.82 0.29
C ARG A 20 -44.18 11.92 -0.58
N PHE A 21 -42.88 12.11 -0.36
CA PHE A 21 -41.69 11.66 -1.07
C PHE A 21 -41.45 10.13 -1.14
N SER A 22 -40.86 9.68 -2.24
CA SER A 22 -39.52 9.03 -2.26
C SER A 22 -39.02 9.00 -3.70
N SER A 23 -38.22 10.00 -4.05
CA SER A 23 -37.63 10.26 -5.36
C SER A 23 -36.20 9.74 -5.43
N ASP A 24 -35.92 8.99 -6.51
CA ASP A 24 -34.80 9.13 -7.43
C ASP A 24 -33.39 9.36 -6.90
N MET A 25 -32.52 8.37 -7.14
CA MET A 25 -31.17 8.64 -7.63
C MET A 25 -30.77 7.58 -8.68
N ILE A 26 -31.46 7.61 -9.82
CA ILE A 26 -30.89 7.14 -11.09
C ILE A 26 -30.08 8.33 -11.62
N VAL A 27 -28.77 8.33 -11.38
CA VAL A 27 -27.84 9.26 -12.03
C VAL A 27 -26.88 8.46 -12.91
N SER A 28 -27.25 8.45 -14.19
CA SER A 28 -26.40 8.58 -15.38
C SER A 28 -25.03 7.88 -15.41
N SER A 29 -24.99 6.78 -16.16
CA SER A 29 -23.79 6.10 -16.69
C SER A 29 -23.07 6.87 -17.82
N LYS A 30 -23.03 8.21 -17.74
CA LYS A 30 -22.29 9.05 -18.70
C LYS A 30 -21.70 10.27 -17.99
N LEU A 31 -20.45 10.12 -17.52
CA LEU A 31 -19.38 11.13 -17.43
C LEU A 31 -18.22 10.56 -16.60
N PHE A 32 -17.54 9.54 -17.11
CA PHE A 32 -16.15 9.25 -16.78
C PHE A 32 -15.42 9.12 -18.12
N HIS A 33 -15.11 10.28 -18.70
CA HIS A 33 -14.06 10.44 -19.71
C HIS A 33 -13.12 11.51 -19.16
N ASN A 34 -12.49 11.18 -18.03
CA ASN A 34 -11.17 11.69 -17.70
C ASN A 34 -10.34 10.44 -17.52
N TYR A 35 -9.24 10.35 -18.27
CA TYR A 35 -8.28 9.27 -18.16
C TYR A 35 -7.90 9.11 -16.68
N CYS A 36 -8.38 8.04 -16.05
CA CYS A 36 -7.92 7.64 -14.73
C CYS A 36 -6.55 7.04 -14.95
N PHE A 37 -5.49 7.83 -14.80
CA PHE A 37 -4.16 7.28 -14.64
C PHE A 37 -4.13 6.65 -13.24
N LEU A 38 -4.23 5.33 -13.19
CA LEU A 38 -4.05 4.58 -11.96
C LEU A 38 -2.56 4.58 -11.62
N LEU A 39 -2.22 4.98 -10.40
CA LEU A 39 -0.84 4.94 -9.90
C LEU A 39 -0.82 4.17 -8.57
N THR A 40 0.10 3.22 -8.52
CA THR A 40 0.19 2.20 -7.47
C THR A 40 1.58 2.21 -6.88
N GLY A 41 1.68 2.56 -5.59
CA GLY A 41 2.88 2.29 -4.81
C GLY A 41 2.93 0.80 -4.45
N PHE A 42 4.09 0.16 -4.59
CA PHE A 42 4.20 -1.31 -4.53
C PHE A 42 5.45 -1.77 -3.76
N PHE A 43 5.33 -2.84 -2.95
CA PHE A 43 6.45 -3.46 -2.24
C PHE A 43 6.59 -4.97 -2.42
N PHE A 44 7.80 -5.48 -2.72
CA PHE A 44 8.13 -6.91 -2.84
C PHE A 44 9.21 -7.34 -1.86
N GLY A 45 9.12 -8.58 -1.38
CA GLY A 45 10.25 -9.28 -0.74
C GLY A 45 10.87 -8.52 0.44
N ASP A 46 12.20 -8.45 0.42
CA ASP A 46 12.97 -7.46 1.18
C ASP A 46 12.92 -6.11 0.43
N PRO A 47 12.85 -4.94 1.06
CA PRO A 47 11.84 -3.95 0.67
C PRO A 47 12.21 -3.23 -0.63
N HIS A 48 11.81 -3.79 -1.76
CA HIS A 48 11.81 -3.13 -3.06
C HIS A 48 10.59 -2.22 -3.11
N VAL A 49 10.82 -0.94 -3.35
CA VAL A 49 9.80 0.11 -3.36
C VAL A 49 9.58 0.55 -4.80
N VAL A 50 8.33 0.72 -5.18
CA VAL A 50 7.94 1.51 -6.35
C VAL A 50 7.19 2.74 -5.84
N SER A 51 7.76 3.93 -6.05
CA SER A 51 7.12 5.21 -5.70
C SER A 51 5.86 5.47 -6.54
N LEU A 52 5.09 6.48 -6.15
CA LEU A 52 3.89 6.88 -6.88
C LEU A 52 4.20 7.44 -8.28
N ASP A 53 5.42 7.94 -8.52
CA ASP A 53 5.91 8.36 -9.84
C ASP A 53 6.81 7.32 -10.54
N ASN A 54 6.66 6.04 -10.14
CA ASN A 54 7.29 4.86 -10.74
C ASN A 54 8.82 4.79 -10.59
N VAL A 55 9.39 5.41 -9.56
CA VAL A 55 10.80 5.22 -9.18
C VAL A 55 10.92 3.92 -8.41
N LYS A 56 11.73 3.01 -8.94
CA LYS A 56 12.00 1.71 -8.33
C LYS A 56 13.33 1.74 -7.60
N TYR A 57 13.36 1.38 -6.32
CA TYR A 57 14.57 1.34 -5.51
C TYR A 57 14.44 0.35 -4.34
N THR A 58 15.54 0.02 -3.67
CA THR A 58 15.53 -0.91 -2.52
C THR A 58 15.79 -0.15 -1.20
N PHE A 59 15.07 -0.49 -0.13
CA PHE A 59 15.26 0.09 1.20
C PHE A 59 15.12 -0.96 2.31
N ASN A 60 16.24 -1.57 2.70
CA ASN A 60 16.30 -2.59 3.76
C ASN A 60 16.38 -2.00 5.18
N GLY A 61 15.46 -1.10 5.55
CA GLY A 61 15.40 -0.50 6.88
C GLY A 61 14.79 -1.43 7.93
N LEU A 62 15.44 -1.59 9.10
CA LEU A 62 14.87 -2.30 10.26
C LEU A 62 14.17 -1.34 11.22
N GLY A 63 12.84 -1.49 11.36
CA GLY A 63 12.01 -0.69 12.26
C GLY A 63 10.63 -0.39 11.69
N GLU A 64 10.05 0.73 12.14
CA GLU A 64 8.75 1.21 11.69
C GLU A 64 8.93 2.52 10.90
N PHE A 65 8.41 2.57 9.68
CA PHE A 65 8.62 3.66 8.73
C PHE A 65 7.31 4.23 8.19
N ILE A 66 7.31 5.53 7.94
CA ILE A 66 6.25 6.23 7.21
C ILE A 66 6.42 5.91 5.72
N LEU A 67 5.49 5.12 5.18
CA LEU A 67 5.50 4.76 3.75
C LEU A 67 4.83 5.85 2.94
N LEU A 68 3.71 6.39 3.44
CA LEU A 68 2.95 7.44 2.76
C LEU A 68 2.17 8.27 3.77
N ASN A 69 2.37 9.58 3.73
CA ASN A 69 1.44 10.56 4.27
C ASN A 69 0.78 11.30 3.11
N VAL A 70 -0.52 11.56 3.21
CA VAL A 70 -1.26 12.48 2.35
C VAL A 70 -1.68 13.66 3.19
N LYS A 71 -1.40 14.87 2.73
CA LYS A 71 -1.71 16.11 3.44
C LYS A 71 -2.80 16.93 2.75
N ASP A 72 -3.61 17.62 3.53
CA ASP A 72 -4.52 18.63 2.98
C ASP A 72 -3.80 19.96 2.70
N GLU A 73 -4.55 20.95 2.22
CA GLU A 73 -4.04 22.31 1.95
C GLU A 73 -3.54 23.04 3.19
N SER A 74 -3.98 22.62 4.38
CA SER A 74 -3.52 23.13 5.67
C SER A 74 -2.24 22.45 6.18
N ASN A 75 -1.66 21.54 5.37
CA ASN A 75 -0.49 20.72 5.70
C ASN A 75 -0.78 19.71 6.84
N THR A 76 -2.05 19.35 7.05
CA THR A 76 -2.49 18.34 8.02
C THR A 76 -2.53 16.97 7.34
N VAL A 77 -1.99 15.93 7.98
CA VAL A 77 -2.05 14.55 7.46
C VAL A 77 -3.47 14.02 7.54
N ILE A 78 -4.07 13.72 6.40
CA ILE A 78 -5.44 13.20 6.26
C ILE A 78 -5.47 11.69 5.98
N PHE A 79 -4.36 11.13 5.50
CA PHE A 79 -4.16 9.70 5.38
C PHE A 79 -2.70 9.37 5.67
N ALA A 80 -2.45 8.32 6.44
CA ALA A 80 -1.12 7.84 6.75
C ALA A 80 -1.04 6.32 6.56
N LEU A 81 0.06 5.83 6.02
CA LEU A 81 0.40 4.42 5.87
C LEU A 81 1.83 4.22 6.37
N GLN A 82 1.99 3.25 7.26
CA GLN A 82 3.25 2.88 7.88
C GLN A 82 3.50 1.39 7.71
N GLY A 83 4.79 1.01 7.68
CA GLY A 83 5.22 -0.37 7.61
C GLY A 83 6.21 -0.69 8.71
N ARG A 84 6.09 -1.90 9.26
CA ARG A 84 6.97 -2.47 10.27
C ARG A 84 7.74 -3.62 9.64
N THR A 85 9.06 -3.56 9.76
CA THR A 85 9.96 -4.59 9.27
C THR A 85 10.62 -5.36 10.42
N ILE A 86 11.00 -6.60 10.14
CA ILE A 86 11.93 -7.39 10.96
C ILE A 86 13.06 -7.92 10.07
N GLN A 87 14.15 -8.39 10.67
CA GLN A 87 15.21 -9.05 9.89
C GLN A 87 14.68 -10.33 9.25
N ALA A 88 15.01 -10.52 7.97
CA ALA A 88 14.64 -11.69 7.19
C ALA A 88 15.58 -12.88 7.51
N GLY A 89 15.32 -14.02 6.85
CA GLY A 89 16.11 -15.23 6.98
C GLY A 89 15.76 -16.08 8.20
N GLU A 90 16.24 -17.32 8.20
CA GLU A 90 16.00 -18.25 9.30
C GLU A 90 16.59 -17.68 10.60
N ASN A 91 15.79 -17.66 11.66
CA ASN A 91 16.15 -17.08 12.96
C ASN A 91 16.59 -15.60 12.90
N MET A 92 16.11 -14.81 11.92
CA MET A 92 16.40 -13.37 11.81
C MET A 92 17.90 -13.07 11.62
N THR A 93 18.59 -13.93 10.89
CA THR A 93 20.06 -13.85 10.70
C THR A 93 20.49 -13.13 9.43
N SER A 94 19.57 -12.82 8.52
CA SER A 94 19.93 -12.12 7.28
C SER A 94 20.27 -10.65 7.52
N GLU A 95 20.99 -10.09 6.55
CA GLU A 95 21.30 -8.66 6.44
C GLU A 95 20.25 -7.93 5.58
N ALA A 96 19.04 -8.46 5.50
CA ALA A 96 17.86 -7.90 4.85
C ALA A 96 16.66 -7.89 5.80
N THR A 97 15.59 -7.21 5.40
CA THR A 97 14.40 -7.03 6.23
C THR A 97 13.11 -7.30 5.47
N ASN A 98 12.09 -7.88 6.11
CA ASN A 98 10.78 -8.08 5.49
C ASN A 98 9.70 -7.28 6.22
N PHE A 99 8.70 -6.77 5.51
CA PHE A 99 7.49 -6.24 6.15
C PHE A 99 6.72 -7.37 6.82
N VAL A 100 6.37 -7.17 8.08
CA VAL A 100 5.54 -8.11 8.86
C VAL A 100 4.30 -7.46 9.44
N ALA A 101 4.23 -6.13 9.41
CA ALA A 101 2.98 -5.44 9.67
C ALA A 101 2.87 -4.16 8.86
N LEU A 102 1.63 -3.77 8.56
CA LEU A 102 1.27 -2.47 8.00
C LEU A 102 0.22 -1.83 8.90
N ALA A 103 0.21 -0.50 8.97
CA ALA A 103 -0.83 0.25 9.66
C ALA A 103 -1.21 1.48 8.84
N ALA A 104 -2.50 1.66 8.60
CA ALA A 104 -3.05 2.80 7.89
C ALA A 104 -4.09 3.54 8.74
N GLN A 105 -4.12 4.86 8.64
CA GLN A 105 -5.10 5.72 9.28
C GLN A 105 -5.74 6.63 8.23
N GLY A 106 -7.07 6.62 8.14
CA GLY A 106 -7.82 7.49 7.24
C GLY A 106 -8.31 8.79 7.89
N PRO A 107 -9.04 9.63 7.12
CA PRO A 107 -9.49 10.95 7.57
C PRO A 107 -10.38 10.93 8.81
N SER A 108 -11.12 9.84 9.01
CA SER A 108 -11.97 9.62 10.18
C SER A 108 -11.21 9.38 11.48
N GLY A 109 -9.89 9.18 11.39
CA GLY A 109 -9.02 8.75 12.50
C GLY A 109 -9.02 7.23 12.73
N THR A 110 -9.86 6.47 12.03
CA THR A 110 -9.89 5.01 12.14
C THR A 110 -8.61 4.38 11.60
N LYS A 111 -8.05 3.45 12.39
CA LYS A 111 -6.81 2.74 12.10
C LYS A 111 -7.10 1.30 11.69
N VAL A 112 -6.50 0.89 10.58
CA VAL A 112 -6.45 -0.52 10.16
C VAL A 112 -5.00 -0.97 10.25
N GLN A 113 -4.76 -2.08 10.93
CA GLN A 113 -3.44 -2.71 11.02
C GLN A 113 -3.52 -4.14 10.52
N TRP A 114 -2.55 -4.53 9.69
CA TRP A 114 -2.38 -5.88 9.20
C TRP A 114 -1.13 -6.46 9.85
N ASN A 115 -1.26 -7.59 10.50
CA ASN A 115 -0.14 -8.33 11.10
C ASN A 115 0.01 -9.67 10.39
N LEU A 116 1.22 -10.00 10.01
CA LEU A 116 1.53 -11.30 9.44
C LEU A 116 1.64 -12.35 10.55
N VAL A 117 0.93 -13.46 10.39
CA VAL A 117 0.97 -14.63 11.29
C VAL A 117 1.17 -15.87 10.42
N GLY A 118 2.42 -16.32 10.31
CA GLY A 118 2.80 -17.30 9.30
C GLY A 118 2.72 -16.67 7.91
N ASP A 119 1.85 -17.21 7.04
CA ASP A 119 1.52 -16.62 5.73
C ASP A 119 0.11 -15.98 5.71
N GLU A 120 -0.60 -15.97 6.85
CA GLU A 120 -1.94 -15.40 6.97
C GLU A 120 -1.89 -13.97 7.55
N ILE A 121 -2.92 -13.17 7.25
CA ILE A 121 -3.01 -11.79 7.71
C ILE A 121 -4.09 -11.67 8.78
N ASN A 122 -3.69 -11.23 9.96
CA ASN A 122 -4.60 -10.80 11.03
C ASN A 122 -4.84 -9.29 10.92
N VAL A 123 -6.11 -8.89 10.89
CA VAL A 123 -6.52 -7.49 10.74
C VAL A 123 -7.03 -6.94 12.08
N LEU A 124 -6.49 -5.80 12.50
CA LEU A 124 -6.98 -5.03 13.64
C LEU A 124 -7.63 -3.74 13.14
N LEU A 125 -8.80 -3.41 13.69
CA LEU A 125 -9.48 -2.14 13.53
C LEU A 125 -9.45 -1.41 14.88
N ASP A 126 -8.79 -0.25 14.93
CA ASP A 126 -8.56 0.52 16.16
C ASP A 126 -7.97 -0.32 17.31
N GLY A 127 -7.09 -1.26 16.96
CA GLY A 127 -6.42 -2.17 17.91
C GLY A 127 -7.22 -3.41 18.29
N MET A 128 -8.43 -3.60 17.76
CA MET A 128 -9.27 -4.78 18.01
C MET A 128 -9.28 -5.71 16.79
N ALA A 129 -9.08 -7.01 17.00
CA ALA A 129 -9.12 -7.98 15.90
C ALA A 129 -10.50 -8.05 15.25
N VAL A 130 -10.52 -8.04 13.92
CA VAL A 130 -11.74 -8.15 13.12
C VAL A 130 -11.62 -9.32 12.14
N ASN A 131 -12.71 -10.05 11.94
CA ASN A 131 -12.78 -11.09 10.94
C ASN A 131 -13.16 -10.48 9.59
N VAL A 132 -12.26 -10.55 8.62
CA VAL A 132 -12.49 -10.04 7.25
C VAL A 132 -12.84 -11.21 6.34
N THR A 133 -13.88 -11.04 5.53
CA THR A 133 -14.39 -12.08 4.62
C THR A 133 -14.44 -11.57 3.19
N GLU A 134 -14.73 -12.44 2.23
CA GLU A 134 -14.95 -12.04 0.83
C GLU A 134 -16.13 -11.07 0.66
N ASN A 135 -17.09 -11.09 1.58
CA ASN A 135 -18.14 -10.08 1.60
C ASN A 135 -17.61 -8.78 2.21
N SER A 136 -17.70 -7.70 1.45
CA SER A 136 -17.34 -6.36 1.92
C SER A 136 -18.11 -6.00 3.18
N THR A 137 -17.39 -5.61 4.23
CA THR A 137 -17.96 -5.18 5.50
C THR A 137 -17.56 -3.74 5.77
N TYR A 138 -18.55 -2.87 6.00
CA TYR A 138 -18.31 -1.47 6.36
C TYR A 138 -18.37 -1.29 7.87
N ILE A 139 -17.26 -0.88 8.48
CA ILE A 139 -17.11 -0.71 9.94
C ILE A 139 -16.24 0.53 10.19
N ASN A 140 -16.65 1.40 11.12
CA ASN A 140 -15.91 2.62 11.50
C ASN A 140 -15.39 3.43 10.30
N GLN A 141 -16.22 3.69 9.28
CA GLN A 141 -15.81 4.49 8.10
C GLN A 141 -14.74 3.84 7.21
N VAL A 142 -14.54 2.52 7.35
CA VAL A 142 -13.67 1.72 6.49
C VAL A 142 -14.45 0.55 5.92
N THR A 143 -14.25 0.26 4.64
CA THR A 143 -14.71 -0.98 4.02
C THR A 143 -13.59 -2.00 4.00
N LEU A 144 -13.81 -3.17 4.59
CA LEU A 144 -12.86 -4.28 4.65
C LEU A 144 -13.37 -5.47 3.83
N GLN A 145 -12.49 -6.10 3.07
CA GLN A 145 -12.80 -7.34 2.34
C GLN A 145 -11.54 -8.17 2.10
N THR A 146 -11.72 -9.48 1.95
CA THR A 146 -10.69 -10.40 1.47
C THR A 146 -10.96 -10.69 -0.01
N THR A 147 -9.92 -10.74 -0.85
CA THR A 147 -10.07 -11.12 -2.26
C THR A 147 -10.02 -12.64 -2.42
N SER A 148 -10.44 -13.15 -3.57
CA SER A 148 -10.32 -14.59 -3.90
C SER A 148 -8.87 -15.08 -3.91
N ASN A 149 -7.90 -14.17 -3.97
CA ASN A 149 -6.46 -14.46 -3.92
C ASN A 149 -5.89 -14.38 -2.49
N ASN A 150 -6.75 -14.35 -1.47
CA ASN A 150 -6.36 -14.22 -0.06
C ASN A 150 -5.64 -12.91 0.28
N GLU A 151 -5.92 -11.84 -0.47
CA GLU A 151 -5.44 -10.50 -0.17
C GLU A 151 -6.46 -9.79 0.71
N THR A 152 -6.04 -8.93 1.62
CA THR A 152 -6.93 -8.09 2.42
C THR A 152 -6.94 -6.67 1.86
N VAL A 153 -8.13 -6.12 1.62
CA VAL A 153 -8.32 -4.74 1.15
C VAL A 153 -9.01 -3.93 2.23
N ALA A 154 -8.45 -2.76 2.56
CA ALA A 154 -9.15 -1.71 3.29
C ALA A 154 -9.35 -0.49 2.38
N THR A 155 -10.58 0.00 2.30
CA THR A 155 -10.94 1.24 1.60
C THR A 155 -11.43 2.25 2.62
N PHE A 156 -10.78 3.40 2.67
CA PHE A 156 -11.07 4.50 3.59
C PHE A 156 -12.02 5.51 2.95
N GLU A 157 -12.62 6.39 3.78
CA GLU A 157 -13.34 7.55 3.26
C GLU A 157 -12.46 8.39 2.35
N GLY A 158 -13.03 8.83 1.23
CA GLY A 158 -12.28 9.55 0.18
C GLY A 158 -11.62 8.63 -0.85
N GLY A 159 -11.89 7.32 -0.84
CA GLY A 159 -11.54 6.41 -1.94
C GLY A 159 -10.15 5.78 -1.84
N THR A 160 -9.27 6.29 -0.99
CA THR A 160 -7.95 5.68 -0.75
C THR A 160 -8.10 4.25 -0.27
N SER A 161 -7.39 3.31 -0.91
CA SER A 161 -7.38 1.92 -0.49
C SER A 161 -5.98 1.33 -0.36
N VAL A 162 -5.86 0.32 0.49
CA VAL A 162 -4.64 -0.47 0.67
C VAL A 162 -5.01 -1.94 0.53
N THR A 163 -4.37 -2.62 -0.41
CA THR A 163 -4.44 -4.07 -0.61
C THR A 163 -3.17 -4.69 -0.06
N VAL A 164 -3.29 -5.69 0.80
CA VAL A 164 -2.18 -6.35 1.48
C VAL A 164 -2.24 -7.85 1.23
N SER A 165 -1.13 -8.48 0.91
CA SER A 165 -1.01 -9.93 0.79
C SER A 165 0.20 -10.46 1.57
N GLY A 166 0.11 -11.69 2.06
CA GLY A 166 1.18 -12.38 2.77
C GLY A 166 1.74 -13.51 1.92
N THR A 167 3.06 -13.60 1.81
CA THR A 167 3.73 -14.71 1.12
C THR A 167 5.11 -14.92 1.72
N LYS A 168 5.45 -16.16 2.10
CA LYS A 168 6.78 -16.56 2.56
C LYS A 168 7.27 -15.74 3.76
N GLY A 169 6.38 -15.46 4.72
CA GLY A 169 6.75 -14.69 5.90
C GLY A 169 7.05 -13.20 5.63
N ALA A 170 6.60 -12.66 4.49
CA ALA A 170 6.64 -11.24 4.17
C ALA A 170 5.27 -10.71 3.70
N LEU A 171 4.97 -9.46 4.04
CA LEU A 171 3.83 -8.72 3.48
C LEU A 171 4.26 -7.97 2.22
N THR A 172 3.38 -8.01 1.22
CA THR A 172 3.40 -7.08 0.08
C THR A 172 2.14 -6.24 0.14
N PHE A 173 2.21 -5.03 -0.43
CA PHE A 173 1.02 -4.21 -0.52
C PHE A 173 0.98 -3.34 -1.77
N THR A 174 -0.21 -2.88 -2.07
CA THR A 174 -0.49 -1.88 -3.09
C THR A 174 -1.42 -0.83 -2.51
N THR A 175 -1.15 0.45 -2.78
CA THR A 175 -2.07 1.54 -2.42
C THR A 175 -2.66 2.18 -3.66
N PHE A 176 -3.94 2.58 -3.55
CA PHE A 176 -4.66 3.34 -4.55
C PHE A 176 -5.06 4.69 -3.95
N LEU A 177 -4.82 5.76 -4.72
CA LEU A 177 -5.13 7.13 -4.36
C LEU A 177 -5.93 7.77 -5.49
N ASP A 178 -6.94 8.57 -5.13
CA ASP A 178 -7.63 9.40 -6.12
C ASP A 178 -6.73 10.53 -6.63
N ASN A 179 -6.87 10.90 -7.90
CA ASN A 179 -6.03 11.92 -8.56
C ASN A 179 -6.12 13.31 -7.91
N ASP A 180 -7.17 13.59 -7.13
CA ASP A 180 -7.29 14.81 -6.32
C ASP A 180 -6.29 14.87 -5.16
N LEU A 181 -5.60 13.77 -4.86
CA LEU A 181 -4.52 13.65 -3.88
C LEU A 181 -3.12 13.89 -4.47
N LYS A 182 -3.03 14.25 -5.74
CA LYS A 182 -1.76 14.61 -6.38
C LYS A 182 -1.17 15.87 -5.74
N ASN A 183 0.16 15.94 -5.69
CA ASN A 183 0.98 16.97 -5.04
C ASN A 183 0.80 17.07 -3.52
N LYS A 184 0.18 16.06 -2.89
CA LYS A 184 -0.14 16.06 -1.46
C LYS A 184 0.59 14.96 -0.68
N THR A 185 1.46 14.19 -1.34
CA THR A 185 2.09 13.02 -0.72
C THR A 185 3.52 13.30 -0.25
N GLU A 186 3.95 12.55 0.75
CA GLU A 186 5.34 12.43 1.18
C GLU A 186 5.55 11.06 1.87
N GLY A 187 6.80 10.63 2.02
CA GLY A 187 7.14 9.33 2.61
C GLY A 187 8.06 8.54 1.70
N LEU A 188 8.24 7.26 2.00
CA LEU A 188 8.99 6.36 1.12
C LEU A 188 8.31 6.19 -0.27
N LEU A 189 7.00 6.37 -0.38
CA LEU A 189 6.31 6.34 -1.68
C LEU A 189 6.46 7.62 -2.51
N GLY A 190 7.24 8.61 -2.04
CA GLY A 190 7.61 9.79 -2.83
C GLY A 190 6.60 10.93 -2.84
N VAL A 191 6.88 11.93 -3.68
CA VAL A 191 6.06 13.13 -3.87
C VAL A 191 5.31 12.97 -5.18
N TRP A 192 4.05 12.56 -5.11
CA TRP A 192 3.28 12.22 -6.28
C TRP A 192 2.89 13.47 -7.08
N ASN A 193 3.66 13.77 -8.13
CA ASN A 193 3.52 14.97 -8.94
C ASN A 193 3.85 14.74 -10.44
N ASP A 194 4.02 13.48 -10.87
CA ASP A 194 4.54 13.06 -12.19
C ASP A 194 6.01 13.40 -12.45
N ASP A 195 6.79 13.75 -11.42
CA ASP A 195 8.20 14.07 -11.50
C ASP A 195 9.03 13.16 -10.58
N ALA A 196 9.51 12.07 -11.16
CA ALA A 196 10.41 11.14 -10.49
C ALA A 196 11.64 11.81 -9.83
N THR A 197 12.10 12.99 -10.30
CA THR A 197 13.35 13.59 -9.82
C THR A 197 13.30 14.08 -8.38
N ASP A 198 12.11 14.26 -7.81
CA ASP A 198 11.93 14.77 -6.44
C ASP A 198 11.36 13.73 -5.46
N ASP A 199 11.22 12.47 -5.89
CA ASP A 199 10.70 11.38 -5.05
C ASP A 199 11.58 11.03 -3.85
N PHE A 200 12.89 11.27 -3.94
CA PHE A 200 13.84 11.06 -2.83
C PHE A 200 13.87 12.26 -1.86
N LYS A 201 12.68 12.69 -1.43
CA LYS A 201 12.49 13.74 -0.41
C LYS A 201 12.61 13.14 0.99
N ALA A 202 13.64 13.52 1.73
CA ALA A 202 13.81 13.16 3.13
C ALA A 202 12.77 13.86 4.03
N ALA A 203 12.53 13.31 5.23
CA ALA A 203 11.53 13.83 6.17
C ALA A 203 11.84 15.26 6.68
N ASN A 204 13.09 15.70 6.59
CA ASN A 204 13.51 17.09 6.90
C ASN A 204 13.25 18.07 5.73
N GLY A 205 12.76 17.59 4.58
CA GLY A 205 12.46 18.37 3.38
C GLY A 205 13.63 18.51 2.40
N THR A 206 14.80 17.92 2.64
CA THR A 206 15.90 17.89 1.66
C THR A 206 15.71 16.77 0.64
N TYR A 207 16.34 16.89 -0.52
CA TYR A 207 16.22 15.92 -1.62
C TYR A 207 17.58 15.31 -1.94
N LEU A 208 17.61 14.02 -2.26
CA LEU A 208 18.78 13.43 -2.92
C LEU A 208 18.86 13.92 -4.36
N ASN A 209 20.09 14.05 -4.87
CA ASN A 209 20.28 14.42 -6.27
C ASN A 209 19.95 13.22 -7.18
N PHE A 210 18.84 13.32 -7.89
CA PHE A 210 18.35 12.28 -8.81
C PHE A 210 17.94 12.90 -10.15
N ASP A 211 18.47 12.37 -11.26
CA ASP A 211 18.22 12.90 -12.61
C ASP A 211 17.05 12.21 -13.33
N GLY A 212 16.30 11.36 -12.62
CA GLY A 212 15.20 10.57 -13.18
C GLY A 212 15.66 9.35 -13.98
N LYS A 213 16.96 9.07 -14.06
CA LYS A 213 17.51 7.96 -14.85
C LYS A 213 18.40 7.04 -14.04
N LYS A 214 19.38 7.61 -13.34
CA LYS A 214 20.32 6.85 -12.51
C LYS A 214 19.98 7.09 -11.06
N LEU A 215 19.59 6.04 -10.35
CA LEU A 215 19.30 6.10 -8.93
C LEU A 215 20.51 6.65 -8.14
N PRO A 216 20.26 7.40 -7.05
CA PRO A 216 21.27 7.62 -6.02
C PRO A 216 21.81 6.27 -5.50
N SER A 217 22.97 6.27 -4.85
CA SER A 217 23.52 5.02 -4.33
C SER A 217 22.61 4.42 -3.25
N ASP A 218 22.54 3.09 -3.13
CA ASP A 218 21.76 2.42 -2.08
C ASP A 218 22.09 2.96 -0.68
N ASN A 219 23.36 3.32 -0.47
CA ASN A 219 23.84 3.95 0.76
C ASN A 219 23.17 5.31 1.01
N ASP A 220 23.12 6.19 0.02
CA ASP A 220 22.48 7.51 0.15
C ASP A 220 20.95 7.36 0.31
N ILE A 221 20.34 6.45 -0.47
CA ILE A 221 18.92 6.11 -0.35
C ILE A 221 18.62 5.62 1.08
N PHE A 222 19.49 4.80 1.66
CA PHE A 222 19.30 4.27 3.00
C PHE A 222 19.47 5.33 4.09
N PHE A 223 20.64 5.99 4.15
CA PHE A 223 21.00 6.85 5.26
C PHE A 223 20.37 8.25 5.19
N ASP A 224 20.39 8.86 4.01
CA ASP A 224 20.05 10.28 3.85
C ASP A 224 18.58 10.50 3.46
N PHE A 225 17.90 9.45 2.98
CA PHE A 225 16.47 9.47 2.66
C PHE A 225 15.65 8.51 3.53
N GLY A 226 15.85 7.20 3.40
CA GLY A 226 14.93 6.19 3.93
C GLY A 226 14.87 6.16 5.44
N LEU A 227 16.03 6.20 6.13
CA LEU A 227 16.08 6.25 7.60
C LEU A 227 15.44 7.50 8.19
N THR A 228 15.37 8.60 7.42
CA THR A 228 14.72 9.83 7.89
C THR A 228 13.21 9.68 8.07
N TRP A 229 12.60 8.70 7.38
CA TRP A 229 11.18 8.37 7.48
C TRP A 229 10.86 7.36 8.59
N LYS A 230 11.83 7.01 9.45
CA LYS A 230 11.56 6.21 10.65
C LYS A 230 10.58 6.95 11.55
N THR A 231 9.60 6.22 12.07
CA THR A 231 8.61 6.74 13.01
C THR A 231 9.25 7.13 14.34
N THR A 232 8.44 7.65 15.24
CA THR A 232 8.74 7.95 16.64
C THR A 232 7.63 7.35 17.49
N GLU A 233 7.86 7.23 18.80
CA GLU A 233 6.84 6.79 19.76
C GLU A 233 5.53 7.61 19.65
N ASN A 234 5.62 8.89 19.27
CA ASN A 234 4.46 9.79 19.22
C ASN A 234 3.69 9.76 17.89
N ASN A 235 4.26 9.23 16.81
CA ASN A 235 3.63 9.24 15.49
C ASN A 235 3.42 7.84 14.88
N THR A 236 3.82 6.78 15.58
CA THR A 236 3.53 5.41 15.16
C THR A 236 2.03 5.12 15.22
N LEU A 237 1.52 4.43 14.20
CA LEU A 237 0.13 3.99 14.10
C LEU A 237 -0.10 2.61 14.71
N PHE A 238 0.98 1.87 14.96
CA PHE A 238 0.89 0.49 15.40
C PHE A 238 0.34 0.36 16.82
N THR A 239 -0.44 -0.69 17.01
CA THR A 239 -0.90 -1.14 18.32
C THR A 239 0.17 -2.05 18.92
N TYR A 240 0.53 -1.79 20.18
CA TYR A 240 1.46 -2.60 20.96
C TYR A 240 0.71 -3.42 22.03
N ASN A 241 1.43 -4.33 22.69
CA ASN A 241 0.96 -5.28 23.72
C ASN A 241 0.40 -6.60 23.17
N SER A 242 0.88 -7.04 22.01
CA SER A 242 0.72 -8.41 21.53
C SER A 242 1.35 -9.42 22.50
N TYR A 243 2.38 -8.97 23.22
CA TYR A 243 2.99 -9.66 24.37
C TYR A 243 3.43 -8.64 25.43
N PRO A 244 3.62 -9.07 26.69
CA PRO A 244 4.03 -8.17 27.77
C PRO A 244 5.34 -7.43 27.47
N GLY A 245 5.30 -6.10 27.49
CA GLY A 245 6.48 -5.25 27.29
C GLY A 245 6.81 -4.92 25.83
N GLU A 246 5.97 -5.31 24.86
CA GLU A 246 6.10 -4.80 23.49
C GLU A 246 5.89 -3.29 23.46
N THR A 247 6.81 -2.56 22.83
CA THR A 247 6.74 -1.10 22.67
C THR A 247 7.30 -0.70 21.30
N TRP A 248 7.18 0.58 20.96
CA TRP A 248 7.85 1.15 19.78
C TRP A 248 9.36 0.84 19.75
N TYR A 249 10.02 0.88 20.91
CA TYR A 249 11.45 0.61 21.04
C TYR A 249 11.83 -0.83 20.69
N THR A 250 10.91 -1.79 20.81
CA THR A 250 11.17 -3.20 20.50
C THR A 250 11.57 -3.38 19.03
N TYR A 251 11.01 -2.57 18.14
CA TYR A 251 11.29 -2.63 16.70
C TYR A 251 12.34 -1.60 16.26
N ASN A 252 12.44 -0.47 16.96
CA ASN A 252 13.19 0.69 16.47
C ASN A 252 14.52 0.96 17.19
N ASN A 253 14.76 0.36 18.37
CA ASN A 253 16.03 0.51 19.09
C ASN A 253 17.08 -0.49 18.57
N ASN A 254 17.54 -0.25 17.35
CA ASN A 254 18.52 -1.09 16.67
C ASN A 254 19.57 -0.22 15.94
N SER A 255 20.74 -0.80 15.70
CA SER A 255 21.81 -0.20 14.89
C SER A 255 22.02 -0.96 13.59
N PHE A 256 20.93 -1.50 13.03
CA PHE A 256 20.99 -2.35 11.85
C PHE A 256 21.37 -1.55 10.62
N VAL A 257 22.29 -2.10 9.84
CA VAL A 257 22.67 -1.62 8.50
C VAL A 257 22.67 -2.84 7.59
N PRO A 258 21.90 -2.83 6.49
CA PRO A 258 21.87 -3.95 5.56
C PRO A 258 23.14 -4.02 4.72
N LYS A 259 23.35 -5.13 4.02
CA LYS A 259 24.29 -5.13 2.89
C LYS A 259 23.63 -4.55 1.66
N PHE A 260 24.32 -3.62 1.02
CA PHE A 260 23.90 -3.05 -0.26
C PHE A 260 24.20 -4.00 -1.42
N TYR A 261 23.54 -3.82 -2.56
CA TYR A 261 23.59 -4.80 -3.64
C TYR A 261 25.01 -5.03 -4.17
N ASP A 262 25.76 -3.95 -4.37
CA ASP A 262 27.17 -4.01 -4.78
C ASP A 262 28.04 -4.78 -3.79
N GLU A 263 27.76 -4.69 -2.49
CA GLU A 263 28.48 -5.45 -1.46
C GLU A 263 28.14 -6.94 -1.54
N LEU A 264 26.87 -7.28 -1.73
CA LEU A 264 26.44 -8.67 -1.92
C LEU A 264 27.10 -9.30 -3.15
N LEU A 265 27.14 -8.58 -4.28
CA LEU A 265 27.78 -9.04 -5.51
C LEU A 265 29.30 -9.23 -5.35
N ASN A 266 29.95 -8.38 -4.56
CA ASN A 266 31.40 -8.47 -4.33
C ASN A 266 31.80 -9.53 -3.30
N THR A 267 30.91 -9.85 -2.36
CA THR A 267 31.21 -10.77 -1.24
C THR A 267 30.68 -12.19 -1.46
N THR A 268 29.75 -12.39 -2.41
CA THR A 268 29.15 -13.70 -2.68
C THR A 268 29.92 -14.49 -3.74
N ASP A 269 29.96 -15.81 -3.59
CA ASP A 269 30.56 -16.72 -4.57
C ASP A 269 29.93 -16.57 -5.97
N LYS A 270 30.79 -16.46 -6.99
CA LYS A 270 30.37 -16.30 -8.39
C LYS A 270 29.44 -17.41 -8.88
N GLU A 271 29.60 -18.63 -8.38
CA GLU A 271 28.72 -19.74 -8.73
C GLU A 271 27.29 -19.51 -8.23
N LYS A 272 27.13 -18.99 -7.00
CA LYS A 272 25.82 -18.63 -6.44
C LYS A 272 25.20 -17.48 -7.21
N ILE A 273 25.98 -16.45 -7.56
CA ILE A 273 25.51 -15.32 -8.39
C ILE A 273 25.01 -15.80 -9.76
N ASN A 274 25.73 -16.74 -10.41
CA ASN A 274 25.30 -17.29 -11.70
C ASN A 274 24.00 -18.08 -11.57
N LYS A 275 23.87 -18.92 -10.54
CA LYS A 275 22.62 -19.65 -10.25
C LYS A 275 21.47 -18.70 -9.95
N ALA A 276 21.70 -17.65 -9.16
CA ALA A 276 20.70 -16.63 -8.88
C ALA A 276 20.25 -15.93 -10.17
N ASN A 277 21.19 -15.56 -11.05
CA ASN A 277 20.88 -15.01 -12.37
C ASN A 277 20.00 -15.93 -13.23
N GLU A 278 20.26 -17.24 -13.22
CA GLU A 278 19.45 -18.23 -13.92
C GLU A 278 18.02 -18.30 -13.36
N THR A 279 17.87 -18.37 -12.04
CA THR A 279 16.56 -18.37 -11.36
C THR A 279 15.78 -17.08 -11.63
N CYS A 280 16.47 -15.95 -11.54
CA CYS A 280 15.89 -14.62 -11.63
C CYS A 280 15.74 -14.08 -13.05
N LYS A 281 16.27 -14.79 -14.05
CA LYS A 281 16.30 -14.35 -15.45
C LYS A 281 16.92 -12.95 -15.60
N GLY A 282 17.95 -12.66 -14.81
CA GLY A 282 18.64 -11.38 -14.78
C GLY A 282 17.89 -10.22 -14.12
N ASN A 283 16.82 -10.47 -13.36
CA ASN A 283 16.13 -9.44 -12.57
C ASN A 283 16.90 -9.13 -11.28
N ASP A 284 17.34 -7.89 -11.11
CA ASP A 284 18.20 -7.48 -9.99
C ASP A 284 17.54 -7.63 -8.61
N ASP A 285 16.26 -7.28 -8.43
CA ASP A 285 15.54 -7.46 -7.15
C ASP A 285 15.51 -8.93 -6.72
N CYS A 286 15.18 -9.82 -7.66
CA CYS A 286 15.18 -11.25 -7.39
C CYS A 286 16.59 -11.73 -7.04
N ILE A 287 17.62 -11.25 -7.73
CA ILE A 287 19.01 -11.65 -7.44
C ILE A 287 19.37 -11.14 -6.04
N PHE A 288 19.11 -9.87 -5.75
CA PHE A 288 19.31 -9.27 -4.43
C PHE A 288 18.72 -10.15 -3.34
N ASP A 289 17.42 -10.47 -3.45
CA ASP A 289 16.69 -11.28 -2.47
C ASP A 289 17.32 -12.67 -2.25
N ILE A 290 17.80 -13.34 -3.30
CA ILE A 290 18.51 -14.61 -3.15
C ILE A 290 19.85 -14.43 -2.42
N LEU A 291 20.59 -13.37 -2.75
CA LEU A 291 21.91 -13.13 -2.17
C LEU A 291 21.80 -12.67 -0.71
N SER A 292 20.80 -11.85 -0.38
CA SER A 292 20.56 -11.28 0.95
C SER A 292 19.97 -12.29 1.93
N THR A 293 19.04 -13.14 1.48
CA THR A 293 18.34 -14.12 2.32
C THR A 293 18.92 -15.53 2.28
N ASP A 294 19.77 -15.83 1.29
CA ASP A 294 20.23 -17.19 0.97
C ASP A 294 19.09 -18.17 0.58
N ASP A 295 17.94 -17.65 0.13
CA ASP A 295 16.78 -18.45 -0.26
C ASP A 295 16.37 -18.22 -1.73
N PHE A 296 16.65 -19.22 -2.58
CA PHE A 296 16.26 -19.22 -4.00
C PHE A 296 14.74 -19.19 -4.21
N SER A 297 13.97 -19.79 -3.31
CA SER A 297 12.51 -19.81 -3.39
C SER A 297 11.90 -18.45 -3.06
N PHE A 298 12.55 -17.69 -2.16
CA PHE A 298 12.15 -16.34 -1.81
C PHE A 298 12.35 -15.39 -3.01
N GLY A 299 13.55 -15.36 -3.61
CA GLY A 299 13.77 -14.54 -4.81
C GLY A 299 12.88 -14.93 -6.00
N ALA A 300 12.60 -16.22 -6.20
CA ALA A 300 11.66 -16.65 -7.23
C ALA A 300 10.23 -16.13 -6.98
N ALA A 301 9.79 -16.08 -5.71
CA ALA A 301 8.53 -15.45 -5.33
C ALA A 301 8.55 -13.95 -5.64
N THR A 302 9.64 -13.24 -5.34
CA THR A 302 9.83 -11.83 -5.71
C THR A 302 9.68 -11.60 -7.20
N LEU A 303 10.31 -12.41 -8.06
CA LEU A 303 10.14 -12.31 -9.51
C LEU A 303 8.70 -12.52 -9.98
N GLN A 304 8.01 -13.54 -9.44
CA GLN A 304 6.61 -13.80 -9.77
C GLN A 304 5.72 -12.61 -9.38
N SER A 305 6.00 -12.05 -8.23
CA SER A 305 5.25 -10.97 -7.65
C SER A 305 5.47 -9.70 -8.52
N ILE A 306 6.72 -9.36 -8.91
CA ILE A 306 7.06 -8.26 -9.84
C ILE A 306 6.31 -8.39 -11.17
N THR A 307 6.26 -9.60 -11.70
CA THR A 307 5.56 -9.90 -12.96
C THR A 307 4.05 -9.65 -12.82
N SER A 308 3.48 -10.01 -11.68
CA SER A 308 2.05 -9.84 -11.39
C SER A 308 1.70 -8.35 -11.30
N PHE A 309 2.50 -7.55 -10.61
CA PHE A 309 2.30 -6.09 -10.55
C PHE A 309 2.41 -5.43 -11.92
N GLY A 310 3.43 -5.76 -12.73
CA GLY A 310 3.55 -5.24 -14.09
C GLY A 310 2.31 -5.55 -14.96
N SER A 311 1.70 -6.72 -14.76
CA SER A 311 0.45 -7.09 -15.44
C SER A 311 -0.77 -6.30 -14.94
N GLN A 312 -0.86 -6.01 -13.64
CA GLN A 312 -1.94 -5.20 -13.07
C GLN A 312 -1.83 -3.73 -13.53
N ASN A 313 -0.65 -3.14 -13.44
CA ASN A 313 -0.42 -1.75 -13.84
C ASN A 313 -0.68 -1.55 -15.36
N SER A 314 -0.31 -2.51 -16.20
CA SER A 314 -0.61 -2.47 -17.64
C SER A 314 -2.09 -2.71 -18.00
N THR A 315 -2.85 -3.33 -17.11
CA THR A 315 -4.31 -3.51 -17.28
C THR A 315 -5.06 -2.27 -16.80
N MET A 316 -4.52 -1.59 -15.78
CA MET A 316 -5.08 -0.36 -15.22
C MET A 316 -4.75 0.89 -16.06
N SER A 317 -3.64 0.90 -16.79
CA SER A 317 -3.27 2.02 -17.69
C SER A 317 -3.93 1.99 -19.09
N LYS A 318 -4.85 1.05 -19.35
CA LYS A 318 -5.62 0.94 -20.62
C LYS A 318 -7.06 1.40 -20.44
#